data_AF-A0A9Q3YSZ4-F1
#
_entry.id   AF-A0A9Q3YSZ4-F1
#
_cell.length_a   1.000
_cell.length_b   1.000
_cell.length_c   1.000
_cell.angle_alpha   90.00
_cell.angle_beta   90.00
_cell.angle_gamma   90.00
#
_symmetry.space_group_name_H-M   'P 1'
#
loop_
_entity.id
_entity.type
_entity.pdbx_description
1 polymer ?
#
loop_
_entity_poly.entity_id
_entity_poly.type
_entity_poly.pdbx_seq_one_letter_code
_entity_poly.pdbx_strand_id
1 'polypeptide(L)'
;MKLNYIQNGLDSLQKGYKNLIEYENLTFSENSDSTNRFFYLKDAILFVHHGIEILIKKILHNYNELLLFSQIDSHLKNAIIEKNKNNLNSVFETKS
;
A
#
# COMPACT_ATOMS: atom_id res chain seq x y z
N MET A 1 0.57 -15.83 -9.36
CA MET A 1 -0.15 -15.99 -8.07
C MET A 1 -0.78 -14.64 -7.73
N LYS A 2 -2.12 -14.52 -7.65
CA LYS A 2 -2.76 -13.26 -7.22
C LYS A 2 -2.56 -13.11 -5.71
N LEU A 3 -1.57 -12.33 -5.29
CA LEU A 3 -1.38 -12.01 -3.87
C LEU A 3 -2.60 -11.21 -3.38
N ASN A 4 -3.20 -11.65 -2.28
CA ASN A 4 -4.22 -10.87 -1.57
C ASN A 4 -3.59 -9.55 -1.09
N TYR A 5 -4.30 -8.42 -1.25
CA TYR A 5 -3.84 -7.11 -0.77
C TYR A 5 -3.36 -7.15 0.69
N ILE A 6 -4.06 -7.90 1.56
CA ILE A 6 -3.63 -8.04 2.96
C ILE A 6 -2.29 -8.75 3.05
N GLN A 7 -2.11 -9.88 2.36
CA GLN A 7 -0.85 -10.62 2.39
C GLN A 7 0.31 -9.77 1.89
N ASN A 8 0.12 -9.05 0.77
CA ASN A 8 1.18 -8.22 0.19
C ASN A 8 1.55 -7.03 1.11
N GLY A 9 0.55 -6.42 1.75
CA GLY A 9 0.77 -5.38 2.74
C GLY A 9 1.55 -5.87 3.96
N LEU A 10 1.15 -7.03 4.53
CA LEU A 10 1.83 -7.64 5.67
C LEU A 10 3.26 -8.08 5.35
N ASP A 11 3.48 -8.71 4.19
CA ASP A 11 4.81 -9.12 3.74
C ASP A 11 5.74 -7.91 3.59
N SER A 12 5.21 -6.78 3.10
CA SER A 12 5.96 -5.53 2.96
C SER A 12 6.33 -4.95 4.33
N LEU A 13 5.38 -4.90 5.26
CA LEU A 13 5.68 -4.47 6.64
C LEU A 13 6.75 -5.34 7.30
N GLN A 14 6.64 -6.68 7.17
CA GLN A 14 7.64 -7.60 7.70
C GLN A 14 9.04 -7.36 7.12
N LYS A 15 9.15 -7.11 5.82
CA LYS A 15 10.43 -6.73 5.20
C LYS A 15 10.96 -5.41 5.73
N GLY A 16 10.07 -4.43 5.94
CA GLY A 16 10.41 -3.15 6.55
C GLY A 16 11.02 -3.32 7.95
N TYR A 17 10.34 -4.07 8.82
CA TYR A 17 10.83 -4.37 10.17
C TYR A 17 12.14 -5.15 10.18
N LYS A 18 12.32 -6.13 9.29
CA LYS A 18 13.60 -6.85 9.16
C LYS A 18 14.75 -5.89 8.84
N ASN A 19 14.55 -4.95 7.92
CA ASN A 19 15.58 -3.97 7.59
C ASN A 19 15.86 -2.98 8.74
N LEU A 20 14.87 -2.63 9.56
CA LEU A 20 15.09 -1.83 10.78
C LEU A 20 15.96 -2.57 11.79
N ILE A 21 15.71 -3.87 12.00
CA ILE A 21 16.52 -4.70 12.89
C ILE A 21 17.97 -4.75 12.39
N GLU A 22 18.20 -4.95 11.10
CA GLU A 22 19.57 -4.93 10.54
C GLU A 22 20.24 -3.56 10.68
N TYR A 23 19.49 -2.47 10.51
CA TYR A 23 19.99 -1.12 10.76
C TYR A 23 20.44 -0.93 12.22
N GLU A 24 19.66 -1.42 13.18
CA GLU A 24 20.00 -1.36 14.61
C GLU A 24 21.22 -2.22 14.92
N ASN A 25 21.28 -3.46 14.41
CA ASN A 25 22.43 -4.35 14.58
C ASN A 25 23.73 -3.72 14.09
N LEU A 26 23.70 -3.01 12.96
CA LEU A 26 24.87 -2.30 12.43
C LEU A 26 25.23 -1.03 13.21
N THR A 27 24.31 -0.50 14.03
CA THR A 27 24.58 0.65 14.91
C THR A 27 25.45 0.27 16.09
N PHE A 28 25.37 -0.98 16.57
CA PHE A 28 26.13 -1.48 17.71
C PHE A 28 27.41 -2.23 17.34
N SER A 29 27.72 -2.34 16.04
CA SER A 29 28.94 -3.01 15.54
C SER A 29 30.09 -2.01 15.44
N GLU A 30 31.25 -2.36 16.02
CA GLU A 30 32.48 -1.54 15.99
C GLU A 30 33.05 -1.35 14.56
N ASN A 31 32.56 -2.11 13.58
CA ASN A 31 32.93 -2.05 12.17
C ASN A 31 31.75 -1.59 11.30
N SER A 32 30.97 -0.60 11.76
CA SER A 32 29.75 -0.17 11.07
C SER A 32 30.06 0.42 9.68
N ASP A 33 29.79 -0.35 8.63
CA ASP A 33 29.75 0.20 7.27
C ASP A 33 28.56 1.15 7.14
N SER A 34 28.86 2.45 7.24
CA SER A 34 27.88 3.55 7.13
C SER A 34 27.02 3.46 5.86
N THR A 35 27.57 2.91 4.78
CA THR A 35 26.88 2.75 3.50
C THR A 35 25.79 1.69 3.60
N ASN A 36 26.12 0.52 4.13
CA ASN A 36 25.12 -0.55 4.34
C ASN A 36 24.03 -0.11 5.31
N ARG A 37 24.41 0.57 6.39
CA ARG A 37 23.45 1.11 7.36
C ARG A 37 22.47 2.08 6.70
N PHE A 38 22.94 2.98 5.82
CA PHE A 38 22.05 3.84 5.04
C PHE A 38 21.07 3.04 4.17
N PHE A 39 21.53 2.00 3.47
CA PHE A 39 20.68 1.18 2.62
C PHE A 39 19.59 0.44 3.40
N TYR A 40 19.92 -0.16 4.55
CA TYR A 40 18.93 -0.81 5.41
C TYR A 40 17.86 0.18 5.89
N LEU A 41 18.24 1.38 6.32
CA LEU A 41 17.27 2.40 6.72
C LEU A 41 16.37 2.83 5.55
N LYS A 42 16.97 3.09 4.39
CA LYS A 42 16.25 3.48 3.17
C LYS A 42 15.25 2.40 2.75
N ASP A 43 15.67 1.14 2.71
CA ASP A 43 14.80 0.03 2.32
C ASP A 43 13.71 -0.23 3.36
N ALA A 44 14.02 -0.11 4.66
CA ALA A 44 13.03 -0.18 5.72
C ALA A 44 11.88 0.82 5.51
N ILE A 45 12.22 2.10 5.29
CA ILE A 45 11.25 3.18 5.05
C ILE A 45 10.38 2.84 3.83
N LEU A 46 11.00 2.46 2.70
CA LEU A 46 10.27 2.12 1.48
C LEU A 46 9.28 0.98 1.67
N PHE A 47 9.70 -0.11 2.33
CA PHE A 47 8.83 -1.26 2.57
C PHE A 47 7.70 -0.97 3.55
N VAL A 48 7.94 -0.16 4.59
CA VAL A 48 6.88 0.26 5.53
C VAL A 48 5.85 1.13 4.81
N HIS A 49 6.29 2.15 4.06
CA HIS A 49 5.37 2.99 3.29
C HIS A 49 4.55 2.18 2.29
N HIS A 50 5.18 1.26 1.57
CA HIS A 50 4.50 0.39 0.63
C HIS A 50 3.45 -0.49 1.33
N GLY A 51 3.79 -1.08 2.47
CA GLY A 51 2.85 -1.87 3.26
C GLY A 51 1.63 -1.08 3.71
N ILE A 52 1.84 0.14 4.23
CA ILE A 52 0.76 1.06 4.63
C ILE A 52 -0.14 1.38 3.43
N GLU A 53 0.44 1.77 2.30
CA GLU A 53 -0.32 2.12 1.08
C GLU A 53 -1.23 0.98 0.63
N ILE A 54 -0.71 -0.25 0.59
CA ILE A 54 -1.46 -1.43 0.16
C ILE A 54 -2.62 -1.74 1.12
N LEU A 55 -2.39 -1.63 2.44
CA LEU A 55 -3.44 -1.87 3.44
C LEU A 55 -4.51 -0.78 3.41
N ILE A 56 -4.11 0.49 3.21
CA ILE A 56 -5.05 1.60 3.02
C ILE A 56 -5.90 1.35 1.76
N LYS A 57 -5.28 0.97 0.63
CA LYS A 57 -6.02 0.61 -0.60
C LYS A 57 -7.07 -0.46 -0.34
N LYS A 58 -6.75 -1.47 0.47
CA LYS A 58 -7.73 -2.51 0.84
C LYS A 58 -8.89 -1.95 1.67
N ILE A 59 -8.61 -1.09 2.64
CA ILE A 59 -9.65 -0.42 3.44
C ILE A 59 -10.54 0.42 2.52
N LEU A 60 -9.95 1.26 1.67
CA LEU A 60 -10.71 2.14 0.77
C LEU A 60 -11.54 1.34 -0.23
N HIS A 61 -11.00 0.26 -0.80
CA HIS A 61 -11.76 -0.62 -1.69
C HIS A 61 -12.98 -1.25 -1.00
N ASN A 62 -12.89 -1.55 0.30
CA ASN A 62 -13.99 -2.16 1.05
C ASN A 62 -15.04 -1.14 1.53
N TYR A 63 -14.64 0.11 1.81
CA TYR A 63 -15.53 1.11 2.45
C TYR A 63 -16.00 2.21 1.50
N ASN A 64 -15.12 2.79 0.67
CA ASN A 64 -15.50 3.83 -0.27
C ASN A 64 -14.44 4.00 -1.36
N GLU A 65 -14.70 3.41 -2.53
CA GLU A 65 -13.81 3.46 -3.69
C GLU A 65 -13.57 4.90 -4.20
N LEU A 66 -14.47 5.85 -3.92
CA LEU A 66 -14.30 7.28 -4.28
C LEU A 66 -13.00 7.87 -3.74
N LEU A 67 -12.57 7.41 -2.57
CA LEU A 67 -11.38 7.92 -1.89
C LEU A 67 -10.06 7.44 -2.54
N LEU A 68 -10.14 6.55 -3.53
CA LEU A 68 -9.00 6.13 -4.36
C LEU A 68 -8.74 7.07 -5.55
N PHE A 69 -9.68 7.96 -5.87
CA PHE A 69 -9.58 8.85 -7.01
C PHE A 69 -9.09 10.24 -6.57
N SER A 70 -8.13 10.79 -7.31
CA SER A 70 -7.57 12.13 -7.04
C SER A 70 -8.53 13.26 -7.36
N GLN A 71 -9.51 13.02 -8.25
CA GLN A 71 -10.54 13.97 -8.63
C GLN A 71 -11.91 13.29 -8.50
N ILE A 72 -12.79 13.90 -7.71
CA ILE A 72 -14.16 13.42 -7.50
C ILE A 72 -15.11 14.39 -8.19
N ASP A 73 -15.53 14.05 -9.41
CA ASP A 73 -16.53 14.80 -10.18
C ASP A 73 -17.90 14.11 -10.16
N SER A 74 -18.90 14.74 -10.80
CA SER A 74 -20.25 14.18 -10.89
C SER A 74 -20.32 12.89 -11.70
N HIS A 75 -19.44 12.69 -12.69
CA HIS A 75 -19.41 11.47 -13.50
C HIS A 75 -18.97 10.27 -12.65
N LEU A 76 -17.89 10.41 -11.87
CA LEU A 76 -17.40 9.35 -11.00
C LEU A 76 -18.42 8.97 -9.92
N LYS A 77 -19.12 9.97 -9.34
CA LYS A 77 -20.20 9.72 -8.38
C LYS A 77 -21.34 8.92 -9.01
N ASN A 78 -21.75 9.28 -10.23
CA ASN A 78 -22.81 8.59 -10.95
C ASN A 78 -22.39 7.15 -11.32
N ALA A 79 -21.15 6.96 -11.75
CA ALA A 79 -20.60 5.64 -12.05
C ALA A 79 -20.65 4.70 -10.82
N ILE A 80 -20.31 5.20 -9.62
CA ILE A 80 -20.37 4.36 -8.41
C ILE A 80 -21.81 4.03 -8.00
N ILE A 81 -22.74 4.97 -8.15
CA ILE A 81 -24.17 4.72 -7.92
C ILE A 81 -24.67 3.66 -8.90
N GLU A 82 -24.33 3.77 -10.19
CA GLU A 82 -24.72 2.82 -11.22
C GLU A 82 -24.11 1.44 -10.96
N LYS A 83 -22.83 1.37 -10.62
CA LYS A 83 -22.13 0.13 -10.26
C LYS A 83 -22.84 -0.58 -9.12
N ASN A 84 -23.15 0.13 -8.03
CA ASN A 84 -23.83 -0.43 -6.87
C ASN A 84 -25.27 -0.85 -7.18
N LYS A 85 -25.99 -0.07 -7.99
CA LYS A 85 -27.38 -0.38 -8.40
C LYS A 85 -27.45 -1.62 -9.31
N ASN A 86 -26.47 -1.77 -10.19
CA ASN A 86 -26.43 -2.82 -11.20
C ASN A 86 -25.52 -4.01 -10.81
N ASN A 87 -24.99 -4.04 -9.58
CA ASN A 87 -24.02 -5.05 -9.11
C ASN A 87 -22.84 -5.28 -10.09
N LEU A 88 -22.34 -4.20 -10.68
CA LEU A 88 -21.19 -4.28 -11.58
C LEU A 88 -19.89 -4.47 -10.79
N ASN A 89 -18.90 -5.13 -11.40
CA ASN A 89 -17.64 -5.42 -10.72
C ASN A 89 -16.73 -4.18 -10.67
N SER A 90 -16.92 -3.24 -11.59
CA SER A 90 -16.03 -2.10 -11.79
C SER A 90 -16.80 -0.84 -12.19
N VAL A 91 -16.31 0.33 -11.76
CA VAL A 91 -16.81 1.62 -12.23
C VAL A 91 -16.53 1.87 -13.71
N PHE A 92 -15.66 1.07 -14.35
CA PHE A 92 -15.40 1.14 -15.78
C PHE A 92 -16.45 0.38 -16.63
N GLU A 93 -17.36 -0.36 -15.99
CA GLU A 93 -18.45 -1.08 -16.66
C GLU A 93 -19.73 -0.23 -16.76
N THR A 94 -19.73 0.98 -16.20
CA THR A 94 -20.89 1.88 -16.14
C THR A 94 -21.07 2.62 -17.46
N LYS A 95 -22.31 2.89 -17.85
CA LYS A 95 -22.61 3.67 -19.06
C LYS A 95 -22.61 5.16 -18.69
N SER A 96 -21.41 5.72 -18.50
CA SER A 96 -21.18 7.13 -18.18
C SER A 96 -21.96 8.10 -19.05
#